data_AF-A0AAC8XHN7-F1
#
_entry.id   AF-A0AAC8XHN7-F1
#
_cell.length_a   1.000
_cell.length_b   1.000
_cell.length_c   1.000
_cell.angle_alpha   90.00
_cell.angle_beta   90.00
_cell.angle_gamma   90.00
#
_symmetry.space_group_name_H-M   'P 1'
#
loop_
_entity.id
_entity.type
_entity.pdbx_description
1 polymer ?
#
loop_
_entity_poly.entity_id
_entity_poly.type
_entity_poly.pdbx_seq_one_letter_code
_entity_poly.pdbx_strand_id
1 'polypeptide(L)'
;MKKSGFTLVELIITILVIGVLAVTAAPRFLGSDTEEAIALRDRTLQFVRNMQLRAMQNVQDTSCVKITSTVIAPPAGHDCANALSTAFDSDQVVNASSTDFTFQTADENGDSFSQIQFDGFGRPRNVACATTCKIQISSFAMCLQNEGAIYAC
;
A
#
# COMPACT_ATOMS: atom_id res chain seq x y z
N MET A 1 50.44 -3.77 -33.48
CA MET A 1 49.37 -3.51 -32.49
C MET A 1 49.35 -4.69 -31.53
N LYS A 2 49.73 -4.48 -30.25
CA LYS A 2 49.83 -5.56 -29.26
C LYS A 2 48.41 -5.86 -28.77
N LYS A 3 47.86 -7.04 -29.08
CA LYS A 3 46.58 -7.47 -28.50
C LYS A 3 46.81 -7.79 -27.04
N SER A 4 46.33 -6.93 -26.15
CA SER A 4 46.26 -7.22 -24.71
C SER A 4 45.09 -8.18 -24.52
N GLY A 5 45.40 -9.47 -24.39
CA GLY A 5 44.41 -10.49 -24.06
C GLY A 5 44.30 -10.67 -22.55
N PHE A 6 43.11 -11.03 -22.07
CA PHE A 6 42.88 -11.49 -20.71
C PHE A 6 43.70 -12.76 -20.45
N THR A 7 44.31 -12.89 -19.27
CA THR A 7 44.97 -14.16 -18.90
C THR A 7 43.94 -15.21 -18.51
N LEU A 8 44.26 -16.50 -18.66
CA LEU A 8 43.35 -17.59 -18.30
C LEU A 8 42.95 -17.53 -16.81
N VAL A 9 43.88 -17.15 -15.94
CA VAL A 9 43.63 -17.02 -14.50
C VAL A 9 42.68 -15.85 -14.21
N GLU A 10 42.84 -14.73 -14.90
CA GLU A 10 42.00 -13.55 -14.74
C GLU A 10 40.55 -13.82 -15.19
N LEU A 11 40.38 -14.64 -16.24
CA LEU A 11 39.06 -15.09 -16.69
C LEU A 11 38.38 -16.00 -15.65
N ILE A 12 39.12 -16.91 -15.04
CA ILE A 12 38.57 -17.82 -14.01
C ILE A 12 38.13 -17.03 -12.78
N ILE A 13 38.97 -16.11 -12.31
CA ILE A 13 38.66 -15.29 -11.12
C ILE A 13 37.43 -14.41 -11.39
N THR A 14 37.32 -13.80 -12.56
CA THR A 14 36.17 -12.97 -12.90
C THR A 14 34.86 -13.77 -12.95
N ILE A 15 34.86 -14.96 -13.55
CA ILE A 15 33.67 -15.83 -13.56
C ILE A 15 33.30 -16.29 -12.15
N LEU A 16 34.29 -16.61 -11.29
CA LEU A 16 34.03 -16.96 -9.89
C LEU A 16 33.41 -15.81 -9.11
N VAL A 17 33.95 -14.58 -9.26
CA VAL A 17 33.41 -13.39 -8.59
C VAL A 17 31.98 -13.09 -9.06
N ILE A 18 31.73 -13.14 -10.38
CA ILE A 18 30.37 -12.96 -10.92
C ILE A 18 29.43 -14.06 -10.41
N GLY A 19 29.90 -15.31 -10.32
CA GLY A 19 29.12 -16.43 -9.80
C GLY A 19 28.66 -16.23 -8.36
N VAL A 20 29.56 -15.79 -7.46
CA VAL A 20 29.21 -15.49 -6.06
C VAL A 20 28.23 -14.33 -5.97
N LEU A 21 28.46 -13.25 -6.74
CA LEU A 21 27.55 -12.11 -6.77
C LEU A 21 26.17 -12.50 -7.31
N ALA A 22 26.10 -13.33 -8.34
CA ALA A 22 24.84 -13.77 -8.93
C ALA A 22 23.95 -14.52 -7.92
N VAL A 23 24.53 -15.42 -7.12
CA VAL A 23 23.76 -16.18 -6.10
C VAL A 23 23.17 -15.26 -5.02
N THR A 24 23.82 -14.13 -4.72
CA THR A 24 23.32 -13.18 -3.70
C THR A 24 22.39 -12.10 -4.27
N ALA A 25 22.65 -11.63 -5.49
CA ALA A 25 21.88 -10.55 -6.11
C ALA A 25 20.61 -11.05 -6.81
N ALA A 26 20.66 -12.21 -7.49
CA ALA A 26 19.52 -12.70 -8.27
C ALA A 26 18.23 -12.95 -7.44
N PRO A 27 18.28 -13.54 -6.24
CA PRO A 27 17.07 -13.73 -5.44
C PRO A 27 16.43 -12.41 -5.00
N ARG A 28 17.24 -11.39 -4.70
CA ARG A 28 16.75 -10.05 -4.32
C ARG A 28 16.05 -9.33 -5.46
N PHE A 29 16.53 -9.48 -6.69
CA PHE A 29 15.89 -8.89 -7.87
C PHE A 29 14.60 -9.59 -8.28
N LEU A 30 14.42 -10.87 -7.93
CA LEU A 30 13.24 -11.64 -8.31
C LEU A 30 12.15 -11.69 -7.22
N GLY A 31 12.48 -11.38 -5.96
CA GLY A 31 11.56 -11.53 -4.82
C GLY A 31 10.89 -10.24 -4.32
N SER A 32 11.31 -9.05 -4.77
CA SER A 32 10.92 -7.75 -4.20
C SER A 32 9.44 -7.44 -4.31
N ASP A 33 8.78 -7.86 -5.40
CA ASP A 33 7.42 -7.42 -5.71
C ASP A 33 6.41 -7.87 -4.63
N THR A 34 6.59 -9.07 -4.10
CA THR A 34 5.71 -9.58 -3.03
C THR A 34 5.91 -8.84 -1.71
N GLU A 35 7.15 -8.46 -1.39
CA GLU A 35 7.47 -7.73 -0.16
C GLU A 35 6.94 -6.29 -0.23
N GLU A 36 7.04 -5.64 -1.40
CA GLU A 36 6.51 -4.30 -1.62
C GLU A 36 4.98 -4.26 -1.51
N ALA A 37 4.28 -5.23 -2.11
CA ALA A 37 2.82 -5.33 -2.00
C ALA A 37 2.36 -5.54 -0.55
N ILE A 38 3.06 -6.37 0.22
CA ILE A 38 2.79 -6.57 1.65
C ILE A 38 3.04 -5.26 2.44
N ALA A 39 4.15 -4.59 2.18
CA ALA A 39 4.46 -3.32 2.84
C ALA A 39 3.41 -2.24 2.54
N LEU A 40 2.90 -2.17 1.30
CA LEU A 40 1.81 -1.27 0.91
C LEU A 40 0.50 -1.62 1.63
N ARG A 41 0.15 -2.91 1.73
CA ARG A 41 -1.02 -3.35 2.52
C ARG A 41 -0.89 -2.91 3.97
N ASP A 42 0.25 -3.14 4.60
CA ASP A 42 0.47 -2.84 6.03
C ASP A 42 0.44 -1.33 6.30
N ARG A 43 1.02 -0.51 5.41
CA ARG A 43 0.89 0.95 5.45
C ARG A 43 -0.57 1.38 5.33
N THR A 44 -1.31 0.78 4.41
CA THR A 44 -2.75 1.08 4.25
C THR A 44 -3.53 0.73 5.51
N LEU A 45 -3.24 -0.43 6.10
CA LEU A 45 -3.88 -0.90 7.32
C LEU A 45 -3.58 0.04 8.51
N GLN A 46 -2.34 0.47 8.68
CA GLN A 46 -1.96 1.43 9.73
C GLN A 46 -2.64 2.79 9.52
N PHE A 47 -2.62 3.29 8.28
CA PHE A 47 -3.23 4.56 7.90
C PHE A 47 -4.74 4.57 8.18
N VAL A 48 -5.48 3.55 7.72
CA VAL A 48 -6.94 3.50 7.90
C VAL A 48 -7.31 3.32 9.39
N ARG A 49 -6.53 2.55 10.16
CA ARG A 49 -6.71 2.47 11.63
C ARG A 49 -6.47 3.82 12.31
N ASN A 50 -5.49 4.60 11.86
CA ASN A 50 -5.24 5.93 12.39
C ASN A 50 -6.44 6.87 12.14
N MET A 51 -7.00 6.85 10.93
CA MET A 51 -8.21 7.62 10.59
C MET A 51 -9.43 7.17 11.40
N GLN A 52 -9.59 5.87 11.62
CA GLN A 52 -10.65 5.33 12.49
C GLN A 52 -10.49 5.81 13.93
N LEU A 53 -9.28 5.74 14.50
CA LEU A 53 -8.98 6.25 15.83
C LEU A 53 -9.28 7.74 15.94
N ARG A 54 -8.94 8.53 14.92
CA ARG A 54 -9.21 9.97 14.92
C ARG A 54 -10.70 10.28 14.98
N ALA A 55 -11.53 9.57 14.22
CA ALA A 55 -13.00 9.71 14.28
C ALA A 55 -13.57 9.33 15.67
N MET A 56 -12.98 8.33 16.34
CA MET A 56 -13.37 7.97 17.71
C MET A 56 -12.92 8.99 18.76
N GLN A 57 -11.79 9.68 18.55
CA GLN A 57 -11.31 10.74 19.45
C GLN A 57 -12.07 12.07 19.24
N ASN A 58 -12.55 12.32 18.02
CA ASN A 58 -13.35 13.50 17.70
C ASN A 58 -14.59 13.10 16.89
N VAL A 59 -15.71 12.91 17.60
CA VAL A 59 -16.98 12.46 17.00
C VAL A 59 -17.56 13.45 15.98
N GLN A 60 -17.13 14.71 16.00
CA GLN A 60 -17.54 15.74 15.04
C GLN A 60 -16.58 15.85 13.85
N ASP A 61 -15.56 14.99 13.77
CA ASP A 61 -14.59 14.99 12.68
C ASP A 61 -15.25 14.52 11.37
N THR A 62 -15.19 15.36 10.35
CA THR A 62 -15.69 15.05 9.00
C THR A 62 -14.61 14.43 8.13
N SER A 63 -13.59 13.80 8.73
CA SER A 63 -12.50 13.18 8.00
C SER A 63 -12.83 11.82 7.46
N CYS A 64 -12.18 11.50 6.34
CA CYS A 64 -12.26 10.22 5.70
C CYS A 64 -10.92 9.84 5.09
N VAL A 65 -10.85 8.56 4.76
CA VAL A 65 -9.88 8.00 3.85
C VAL A 65 -10.37 8.23 2.44
N LYS A 66 -9.58 8.87 1.58
CA LYS A 66 -9.81 8.96 0.13
C LYS A 66 -8.90 7.97 -0.58
N ILE A 67 -9.43 7.33 -1.61
CA ILE A 67 -8.76 6.24 -2.32
C ILE A 67 -8.85 6.53 -3.83
N THR A 68 -7.70 6.46 -4.46
CA THR A 68 -7.52 6.42 -5.92
C THR A 68 -6.79 5.15 -6.30
N SER A 69 -6.61 4.89 -7.59
CA SER A 69 -5.89 3.70 -8.05
C SER A 69 -4.44 3.61 -7.58
N THR A 70 -3.81 4.72 -7.19
CA THR A 70 -2.38 4.73 -6.80
C THR A 70 -2.10 5.45 -5.49
N VAL A 71 -3.08 6.12 -4.88
CA VAL A 71 -2.89 6.88 -3.64
C VAL A 71 -4.07 6.68 -2.69
N ILE A 72 -3.74 6.43 -1.42
CA ILE A 72 -4.66 6.44 -0.29
C ILE A 72 -4.17 7.48 0.71
N ALA A 73 -4.99 8.50 0.97
CA ALA A 73 -4.61 9.63 1.82
C ALA A 73 -5.86 10.37 2.35
N PRO A 74 -5.70 11.30 3.32
CA PRO A 74 -6.78 12.16 3.77
C PRO A 74 -7.15 13.19 2.70
N PRO A 75 -8.35 13.77 2.76
CA PRO A 75 -8.69 14.94 1.98
C PRO A 75 -7.98 16.20 2.50
N ALA A 76 -7.84 17.21 1.65
CA ALA A 76 -7.29 18.50 2.04
C ALA A 76 -8.04 19.09 3.24
N GLY A 77 -7.29 19.52 4.26
CA GLY A 77 -7.87 20.10 5.47
C GLY A 77 -8.71 19.13 6.31
N HIS A 78 -8.62 17.82 6.09
CA HIS A 78 -9.38 16.82 6.84
C HIS A 78 -10.91 16.97 6.69
N ASP A 79 -11.37 17.41 5.52
CA ASP A 79 -12.79 17.54 5.19
C ASP A 79 -13.15 16.64 4.00
N CYS A 80 -14.06 15.68 4.18
CA CYS A 80 -14.51 14.79 3.13
C CYS A 80 -15.08 15.45 1.88
N ALA A 81 -15.54 16.70 1.96
CA ALA A 81 -15.97 17.45 0.78
C ALA A 81 -14.81 17.78 -0.17
N ASN A 82 -13.59 17.85 0.36
CA ASN A 82 -12.41 18.19 -0.42
C ASN A 82 -11.81 16.98 -1.16
N ALA A 83 -10.97 17.29 -2.14
CA ALA A 83 -10.19 16.29 -2.86
C ALA A 83 -9.14 15.63 -1.96
N LEU A 84 -8.67 14.45 -2.37
CA LEU A 84 -7.50 13.80 -1.79
C LEU A 84 -6.30 14.77 -1.80
N SER A 85 -5.53 14.80 -0.71
CA SER A 85 -4.31 15.61 -0.61
C SER A 85 -3.13 14.73 -0.23
N THR A 86 -1.99 14.98 -0.88
CA THR A 86 -0.69 14.38 -0.56
C THR A 86 0.21 15.34 0.24
N ALA A 87 -0.29 16.54 0.58
CA ALA A 87 0.40 17.53 1.39
C ALA A 87 0.28 17.20 2.91
N PHE A 88 0.63 15.97 3.27
CA PHE A 88 0.68 15.45 4.63
C PHE A 88 2.00 14.70 4.85
N ASP A 89 2.28 14.34 6.10
CA ASP A 89 3.45 13.52 6.43
C ASP A 89 3.39 12.16 5.73
N SER A 90 4.56 11.55 5.49
CA SER A 90 4.67 10.30 4.75
C SER A 90 3.97 9.09 5.41
N ASP A 91 3.69 9.15 6.71
CA ASP A 91 2.89 8.15 7.44
C ASP A 91 1.38 8.27 7.13
N GLN A 92 0.94 9.47 6.74
CA GLN A 92 -0.45 9.75 6.41
C GLN A 92 -0.76 9.58 4.92
N VAL A 93 0.23 9.31 4.07
CA VAL A 93 0.03 9.18 2.63
C VAL A 93 0.59 7.84 2.17
N VAL A 94 -0.28 6.95 1.73
CA VAL A 94 0.12 5.71 1.08
C VAL A 94 0.11 5.93 -0.42
N ASN A 95 1.31 6.08 -1.00
CA ASN A 95 1.50 6.35 -2.42
C ASN A 95 2.19 5.16 -3.11
N ALA A 96 1.51 4.60 -4.10
CA ALA A 96 1.97 3.51 -4.96
C ALA A 96 2.31 3.98 -6.39
N SER A 97 2.27 5.29 -6.69
CA SER A 97 2.50 5.85 -8.04
C SER A 97 3.92 5.62 -8.59
N SER A 98 4.88 5.24 -7.74
CA SER A 98 6.24 4.86 -8.15
C SER A 98 6.44 3.34 -8.28
N THR A 99 5.38 2.58 -8.06
CA THR A 99 5.36 1.11 -8.13
C THR A 99 4.38 0.66 -9.22
N ASP A 100 4.44 -0.63 -9.59
CA ASP A 100 3.48 -1.23 -10.53
C ASP A 100 2.16 -1.65 -9.86
N PHE A 101 1.99 -1.37 -8.57
CA PHE A 101 0.80 -1.73 -7.81
C PHE A 101 -0.33 -0.71 -7.94
N THR A 102 -1.56 -1.22 -7.98
CA THR A 102 -2.77 -0.39 -7.92
C THR A 102 -3.68 -0.85 -6.78
N PHE A 103 -4.41 0.11 -6.21
CA PHE A 103 -5.45 -0.13 -5.23
C PHE A 103 -6.76 -0.40 -5.94
N GLN A 104 -7.38 -1.54 -5.61
CA GLN A 104 -8.73 -1.89 -6.06
C GLN A 104 -9.63 -2.01 -4.86
N THR A 105 -10.77 -1.33 -4.89
CA THR A 105 -11.74 -1.35 -3.80
C THR A 105 -12.98 -2.12 -4.23
N ALA A 106 -13.54 -2.89 -3.31
CA ALA A 106 -14.79 -3.61 -3.52
C ALA A 106 -15.56 -3.65 -2.20
N ASP A 107 -16.79 -3.17 -2.22
CA ASP A 107 -17.72 -3.34 -1.10
C ASP A 107 -18.29 -4.77 -1.07
N GLU A 108 -19.25 -5.03 -0.20
CA GLU A 108 -19.86 -6.37 -0.08
C GLU A 108 -20.64 -6.83 -1.32
N ASN A 109 -21.06 -5.90 -2.18
CA ASN A 109 -21.78 -6.18 -3.42
C ASN A 109 -20.84 -6.29 -4.62
N GLY A 110 -19.54 -6.00 -4.42
CA GLY A 110 -18.54 -5.93 -5.48
C GLY A 110 -18.44 -4.57 -6.16
N ASP A 111 -19.11 -3.55 -5.63
CA ASP A 111 -19.04 -2.19 -6.16
C ASP A 111 -17.79 -1.47 -5.65
N SER A 112 -17.17 -0.70 -6.54
CA SER A 112 -15.98 0.10 -6.18
C SER A 112 -16.37 1.32 -5.35
N PHE A 113 -15.57 1.64 -4.33
CA PHE A 113 -15.71 2.85 -3.52
C PHE A 113 -14.41 3.66 -3.48
N SER A 114 -14.50 4.98 -3.40
CA SER A 114 -13.33 5.88 -3.38
C SER A 114 -13.14 6.63 -2.05
N GLN A 115 -14.00 6.35 -1.06
CA GLN A 115 -13.97 7.04 0.22
C GLN A 115 -14.48 6.14 1.34
N ILE A 116 -13.84 6.19 2.51
CA ILE A 116 -14.32 5.60 3.76
C ILE A 116 -14.39 6.70 4.84
N GLN A 117 -15.57 6.92 5.39
CA GLN A 117 -15.83 7.81 6.51
C GLN A 117 -16.27 6.99 7.72
N PHE A 118 -15.63 7.22 8.86
CA PHE A 118 -15.94 6.55 10.11
C PHE A 118 -16.89 7.39 10.97
N ASP A 119 -17.72 6.74 11.76
CA ASP A 119 -18.48 7.38 12.84
C ASP A 119 -17.65 7.49 14.14
N GLY A 120 -18.23 8.11 15.16
CA GLY A 120 -17.61 8.23 16.49
C GLY A 120 -17.39 6.90 17.22
N PHE A 121 -17.93 5.78 16.71
CA PHE A 121 -17.70 4.42 17.20
C PHE A 121 -16.70 3.65 16.32
N GLY A 122 -16.09 4.30 15.31
CA GLY A 122 -15.13 3.68 14.41
C GLY A 122 -15.76 2.80 13.33
N ARG A 123 -17.06 2.89 13.07
CA ARG A 123 -17.77 2.11 12.05
C ARG A 123 -17.81 2.85 10.71
N PRO A 124 -17.63 2.18 9.56
CA PRO A 124 -17.79 2.83 8.27
C PRO A 124 -19.25 3.23 8.03
N ARG A 125 -19.49 4.47 7.61
CA ARG A 125 -20.86 5.01 7.38
C ARG A 125 -21.29 5.09 5.92
N ASN A 126 -20.34 5.18 4.99
CA ASN A 126 -20.59 5.50 3.59
C ASN A 126 -20.19 4.36 2.63
N VAL A 127 -19.91 3.17 3.17
CA VAL A 127 -19.58 1.96 2.40
C VAL A 127 -20.33 0.79 3.01
N ALA A 128 -20.90 -0.06 2.16
CA ALA A 128 -21.68 -1.23 2.57
C ALA A 128 -20.73 -2.40 2.91
N CYS A 129 -20.43 -2.58 4.20
CA CYS A 129 -19.48 -3.59 4.68
C CYS A 129 -20.10 -4.60 5.65
N ALA A 130 -21.38 -4.99 5.49
CA ALA A 130 -22.05 -5.92 6.41
C ALA A 130 -21.32 -7.26 6.52
N THR A 131 -20.78 -7.75 5.40
CA THR A 131 -19.84 -8.89 5.41
C THR A 131 -18.37 -8.43 5.45
N THR A 132 -17.81 -8.00 4.32
CA THR A 132 -16.42 -7.59 4.23
C THR A 132 -16.19 -6.69 3.01
N CYS A 133 -15.73 -5.46 3.24
CA CYS A 133 -15.17 -4.60 2.21
C CYS A 133 -13.67 -4.85 2.07
N LYS A 134 -13.13 -4.69 0.86
CA LYS A 134 -11.73 -4.97 0.56
C LYS A 134 -11.06 -3.78 -0.12
N ILE A 135 -9.82 -3.54 0.26
CA ILE A 135 -8.85 -2.73 -0.49
C ILE A 135 -7.72 -3.68 -0.89
N GLN A 136 -7.67 -4.06 -2.15
CA GLN A 136 -6.73 -5.03 -2.70
C GLN A 136 -5.53 -4.34 -3.34
N ILE A 137 -4.35 -4.90 -3.09
CA ILE A 137 -3.05 -4.56 -3.65
C ILE A 137 -2.45 -5.86 -4.20
N SER A 138 -2.53 -6.05 -5.51
CA SER A 138 -2.13 -7.31 -6.17
C SER A 138 -2.86 -8.54 -5.56
N SER A 139 -2.15 -9.46 -4.91
CA SER A 139 -2.70 -10.66 -4.25
C SER A 139 -2.99 -10.48 -2.76
N PHE A 140 -2.73 -9.29 -2.19
CA PHE A 140 -2.92 -9.00 -0.78
C PHE A 140 -4.05 -7.98 -0.60
N ALA A 141 -4.75 -8.01 0.54
CA ALA A 141 -5.81 -7.06 0.79
C ALA A 141 -5.87 -6.59 2.25
N MET A 142 -6.49 -5.43 2.44
CA MET A 142 -6.99 -5.02 3.74
C MET A 142 -8.50 -5.13 3.73
N CYS A 143 -9.04 -5.77 4.76
CA CYS A 143 -10.46 -5.99 4.94
C CYS A 143 -11.02 -5.08 6.02
N LEU A 144 -12.25 -4.61 5.79
CA LEU A 144 -13.04 -3.79 6.70
C LEU A 144 -14.44 -4.41 6.89
N GLN A 145 -14.93 -4.42 8.12
CA GLN A 145 -16.29 -4.87 8.46
C GLN A 145 -17.16 -3.71 8.97
N ASN A 146 -18.47 -3.93 8.97
CA ASN A 146 -19.47 -2.94 9.41
C ASN A 146 -19.32 -2.51 10.88
N GLU A 147 -18.80 -3.38 11.75
CA GLU A 147 -18.53 -3.03 13.15
C GLU A 147 -17.18 -2.32 13.33
N GLY A 148 -16.48 -1.96 12.25
CA GLY A 148 -15.21 -1.24 12.29
C GLY A 148 -13.97 -2.13 12.43
N ALA A 149 -14.08 -3.46 12.30
CA ALA A 149 -12.92 -4.33 12.32
C ALA A 149 -12.06 -4.12 11.06
N ILE A 150 -10.78 -3.77 11.25
CA ILE A 150 -9.80 -3.59 10.17
C ILE A 150 -8.68 -4.62 10.34
N TYR A 151 -8.46 -5.47 9.34
CA TYR A 151 -7.45 -6.54 9.38
C TYR A 151 -6.89 -6.86 8.00
N ALA A 152 -5.76 -7.58 7.96
CA ALA A 152 -5.19 -8.08 6.73
C ALA A 152 -5.94 -9.33 6.26
N CYS A 153 -6.22 -9.38 4.96
CA CYS A 153 -6.78 -10.49 4.22
C CYS A 153 -6.11 -10.55 2.84
#